data_AF-A0AAD7I021-F1
#
_entry.id   AF-A0AAD7I021-F1
#
_cell.length_a   1.000
_cell.length_b   1.000
_cell.length_c   1.000
_cell.angle_alpha   90.00
_cell.angle_beta   90.00
_cell.angle_gamma   90.00
#
_symmetry.space_group_name_H-M   'P 1'
#
loop_
_entity.id
_entity.type
_entity.pdbx_description
1 polymer ?
#
loop_
_entity_poly.entity_id
_entity_poly.type
_entity_poly.pdbx_seq_one_letter_code
_entity_poly.pdbx_strand_id
1 'polypeptide(L)'
;MEDKALIRDELNFITKELASHVAAQHKFTDQSKSLCAPHTRVEIQKEIEGWLSPQTSSSKHIFWITGVAGSGKSTLCATVINNLRKKHTPVAAQFFISRNIPETIDPNKIIPTIAQQLSAFSPAAAHIICEVLNSGFPTSQEEQVKALLLAPIQEICKSYDRVIILIDALDELQNAAKSVLQMLLQIAPKGCNLPNNVRFVITSRPE
;
A
#
# COMPACT_ATOMS: atom_id res chain seq x y z
N MET A 1 -12.89 9.96 25.48
CA MET A 1 -11.47 10.36 25.74
C MET A 1 -10.59 9.13 25.88
N GLU A 2 -11.07 8.10 26.58
CA GLU A 2 -10.36 6.82 26.77
C GLU A 2 -10.02 6.11 25.45
N ASP A 3 -10.94 6.02 24.48
CA ASP A 3 -10.65 5.37 23.18
C ASP A 3 -9.48 6.01 22.40
N LYS A 4 -9.32 7.33 22.49
CA LYS A 4 -8.22 8.03 21.80
C LYS A 4 -6.87 7.77 22.47
N ALA A 5 -6.85 7.57 23.79
CA ALA A 5 -5.64 7.21 24.51
C ALA A 5 -5.23 5.77 24.17
N LEU A 6 -6.20 4.84 24.17
CA LEU A 6 -5.97 3.44 23.80
C LEU A 6 -5.39 3.30 22.39
N ILE A 7 -6.02 3.92 21.39
CA ILE A 7 -5.52 3.87 20.00
C ILE A 7 -4.11 4.45 19.91
N ARG A 8 -3.82 5.53 20.66
CA ARG A 8 -2.48 6.12 20.68
C ARG A 8 -1.44 5.14 21.24
N ASP A 9 -1.78 4.41 22.29
CA ASP A 9 -0.89 3.44 22.91
C ASP A 9 -0.64 2.24 21.98
N GLU A 10 -1.67 1.74 21.30
CA GLU A 10 -1.54 0.71 20.26
C GLU A 10 -0.62 1.19 19.12
N LEU A 11 -0.81 2.42 18.62
CA LEU A 11 0.03 2.97 17.57
C LEU A 11 1.50 3.12 17.99
N ASN A 12 1.73 3.55 19.24
CA ASN A 12 3.09 3.63 19.79
C ASN A 12 3.73 2.25 19.91
N PHE A 13 2.98 1.26 20.38
CA PHE A 13 3.42 -0.12 20.48
C PHE A 13 3.78 -0.69 19.09
N ILE A 14 2.88 -0.58 18.12
CA ILE A 14 3.11 -1.03 16.73
C ILE A 14 4.34 -0.35 16.13
N THR A 15 4.49 0.97 16.36
CA THR A 15 5.65 1.72 15.85
C THR A 15 6.96 1.18 16.42
N LYS A 16 6.98 0.83 17.71
CA LYS A 16 8.15 0.27 18.38
C LYS A 16 8.45 -1.15 17.88
N GLU A 17 7.46 -2.03 17.85
CA GLU A 17 7.65 -3.44 17.46
C GLU A 17 8.03 -3.59 15.99
N LEU A 18 7.54 -2.71 15.11
CA LEU A 18 7.88 -2.75 13.68
C LEU A 18 9.13 -1.93 13.32
N ALA A 19 9.80 -1.26 14.25
CA ALA A 19 10.86 -0.30 13.97
C ALA A 19 12.02 -0.87 13.11
N SER A 20 12.43 -2.12 13.36
CA SER A 20 13.47 -2.82 12.57
C SER A 20 12.95 -3.44 11.27
N HIS A 21 11.63 -3.57 11.13
CA HIS A 21 10.96 -4.27 10.03
C HIS A 21 10.45 -3.32 8.94
N VAL A 22 10.34 -2.02 9.22
CA VAL A 22 9.88 -1.03 8.24
C VAL A 22 11.03 -0.43 7.43
N ALA A 23 10.70 0.10 6.25
CA ALA A 23 11.57 0.97 5.47
C ALA A 23 11.27 2.43 5.81
N ALA A 24 12.28 3.26 6.11
CA ALA A 24 12.06 4.63 6.55
C ALA A 24 11.60 5.55 5.40
N GLN A 25 12.18 5.43 4.21
CA GLN A 25 11.96 6.33 3.07
C GLN A 25 11.04 5.73 1.99
N HIS A 26 9.93 5.12 2.41
CA HIS A 26 8.99 4.40 1.55
C HIS A 26 7.92 5.28 0.90
N LYS A 27 7.75 6.54 1.33
CA LYS A 27 6.67 7.42 0.85
C LYS A 27 7.10 8.21 -0.38
N PHE A 28 6.17 8.47 -1.29
CA PHE A 28 6.41 9.32 -2.46
C PHE A 28 6.79 10.77 -2.08
N THR A 29 6.29 11.26 -0.95
CA THR A 29 6.60 12.61 -0.43
C THR A 29 8.07 12.75 -0.04
N ASP A 30 8.66 11.71 0.51
CA ASP A 30 10.05 11.72 0.99
C ASP A 30 11.03 11.77 -0.18
N GLN A 31 10.57 11.34 -1.36
CA GLN A 31 11.34 11.27 -2.60
C GLN A 31 11.26 12.54 -3.45
N SER A 32 10.58 13.59 -2.98
CA SER A 32 10.41 14.87 -3.70
C SER A 32 9.98 14.69 -5.16
N LYS A 33 9.13 13.69 -5.45
CA LYS A 33 8.71 13.39 -6.82
C LYS A 33 7.91 14.56 -7.38
N SER A 34 8.29 15.00 -8.58
CA SER A 34 7.51 15.99 -9.33
C SER A 34 6.14 15.44 -9.71
N LEU A 35 5.18 16.33 -9.87
CA LEU A 35 3.88 16.01 -10.46
C LEU A 35 3.97 16.04 -11.98
N CYS A 36 2.98 15.44 -12.65
CA CYS A 36 2.83 15.55 -14.09
C CYS A 36 2.73 17.03 -14.47
N ALA A 37 3.40 17.41 -15.57
CA ALA A 37 3.27 18.74 -16.12
C ALA A 37 1.80 19.03 -16.47
N PRO A 38 1.36 20.30 -16.39
CA PRO A 38 -0.01 20.67 -16.74
C PRO A 38 -0.42 20.10 -18.09
N HIS A 39 -1.65 19.60 -18.17
CA HIS A 39 -2.26 19.03 -19.39
C HIS A 39 -1.57 17.78 -19.97
N THR A 40 -0.59 17.19 -19.27
CA THR A 40 0.01 15.92 -19.69
C THR A 40 -0.66 14.74 -18.99
N ARG A 41 -0.75 13.58 -19.67
CA ARG A 41 -1.24 12.32 -19.11
C ARG A 41 -2.62 12.41 -18.45
N VAL A 42 -3.45 13.34 -18.92
CA VAL A 42 -4.75 13.64 -18.31
C VAL A 42 -5.69 12.44 -18.43
N GLU A 43 -5.66 11.73 -19.55
CA GLU A 43 -6.53 10.58 -19.81
C GLU A 43 -6.24 9.43 -18.84
N ILE A 44 -4.99 9.00 -18.73
CA ILE A 44 -4.61 7.92 -17.79
C ILE A 44 -4.80 8.34 -16.33
N GLN A 45 -4.60 9.62 -15.97
CA GLN A 45 -4.94 10.11 -14.63
C GLN A 45 -6.45 9.94 -14.35
N LYS A 46 -7.30 10.35 -15.29
CA LYS A 46 -8.76 10.20 -15.17
C LYS A 46 -9.18 8.73 -15.11
N GLU A 47 -8.54 7.88 -15.90
CA GLU A 47 -8.80 6.44 -15.89
C GLU A 47 -8.49 5.83 -14.53
N ILE A 48 -7.30 6.10 -13.97
CA ILE A 48 -6.90 5.61 -12.65
C ILE A 48 -7.84 6.15 -11.57
N GLU A 49 -8.10 7.46 -11.55
CA GLU A 49 -8.99 8.06 -10.55
C GLU A 49 -10.43 7.55 -10.66
N GLY A 50 -10.92 7.34 -11.88
CA GLY A 50 -12.21 6.71 -12.14
C GLY A 50 -12.23 5.27 -11.61
N TRP A 51 -11.20 4.49 -11.87
CA TRP A 51 -11.08 3.12 -11.36
C TRP A 51 -11.00 3.08 -9.82
N LEU A 52 -10.35 4.06 -9.21
CA LEU A 52 -10.27 4.23 -7.76
C LEU A 52 -11.59 4.73 -7.13
N SER A 53 -12.50 5.33 -7.89
CA SER A 53 -13.78 5.87 -7.39
C SER A 53 -14.70 4.79 -6.81
N PRO A 54 -15.31 4.98 -5.60
CA PRO A 54 -16.22 4.02 -4.97
C PRO A 54 -17.31 3.47 -5.90
N GLN A 55 -17.80 4.30 -6.83
CA GLN A 55 -18.86 3.97 -7.79
C GLN A 55 -18.47 2.91 -8.82
N THR A 56 -17.18 2.63 -8.98
CA THR A 56 -16.69 1.63 -9.94
C THR A 56 -16.92 0.22 -9.43
N SER A 57 -17.83 -0.52 -10.09
CA SER A 57 -18.22 -1.92 -9.81
C SER A 57 -17.19 -2.96 -10.29
N SER A 58 -15.91 -2.60 -10.38
CA SER A 58 -14.85 -3.52 -10.83
C SER A 58 -14.56 -4.58 -9.77
N SER A 59 -14.58 -5.85 -10.17
CA SER A 59 -14.04 -6.98 -9.38
C SER A 59 -12.51 -7.09 -9.45
N LYS A 60 -11.85 -6.30 -10.30
CA LYS A 60 -10.39 -6.26 -10.36
C LYS A 60 -9.85 -5.43 -9.20
N HIS A 61 -8.89 -6.00 -8.47
CA HIS A 61 -8.22 -5.33 -7.35
C HIS A 61 -6.92 -4.62 -7.75
N ILE A 62 -6.35 -4.88 -8.93
CA ILE A 62 -5.06 -4.34 -9.34
C ILE A 62 -5.23 -3.51 -10.62
N PHE A 63 -4.72 -2.29 -10.59
CA PHE A 63 -4.45 -1.46 -11.77
C PHE A 63 -2.93 -1.41 -11.97
N TRP A 64 -2.45 -2.06 -13.02
CA TRP A 64 -1.01 -2.17 -13.29
C TRP A 64 -0.58 -1.22 -14.40
N ILE A 65 0.26 -0.24 -14.04
CA ILE A 65 0.85 0.74 -14.95
C ILE A 65 2.22 0.23 -15.40
N THR A 66 2.35 -0.15 -16.67
CA THR A 66 3.62 -0.59 -17.26
C THR A 66 4.20 0.48 -18.18
N GLY A 67 5.53 0.48 -18.33
CA GLY A 67 6.21 1.36 -19.28
C GLY A 67 7.71 1.43 -19.07
N VAL A 68 8.45 1.91 -20.07
CA VAL A 68 9.92 1.97 -20.06
C VAL A 68 10.49 2.88 -18.96
N ALA A 69 11.80 2.78 -18.71
CA ALA A 69 12.50 3.69 -17.79
C ALA A 69 12.35 5.15 -18.25
N GLY A 70 12.26 6.09 -17.32
CA GLY A 70 12.09 7.51 -17.64
C GLY A 70 10.70 7.90 -18.16
N SER A 71 9.79 6.94 -18.37
CA SER A 71 8.42 7.23 -18.81
C SER A 71 7.53 7.83 -17.72
N GLY A 72 8.05 8.42 -16.65
CA GLY A 72 7.24 9.16 -15.67
C GLY A 72 6.15 8.38 -14.93
N LYS A 73 6.28 7.06 -14.74
CA LYS A 73 5.31 6.24 -13.97
C LYS A 73 5.21 6.69 -12.51
N SER A 74 6.34 6.88 -11.84
CA SER A 74 6.39 7.40 -10.46
C SER A 74 5.78 8.81 -10.37
N THR A 75 6.02 9.66 -11.37
CA THR A 75 5.41 11.00 -11.51
C THR A 75 3.89 10.90 -11.64
N LEU A 76 3.39 9.93 -12.39
CA LEU A 76 1.96 9.66 -12.52
C LEU A 76 1.35 9.21 -11.18
N CYS A 77 1.98 8.28 -10.46
CA CYS A 77 1.55 7.87 -9.11
C CYS A 77 1.52 9.04 -8.12
N ALA A 78 2.59 9.85 -8.08
CA ALA A 78 2.64 11.04 -7.23
C ALA A 78 1.51 12.03 -7.56
N THR A 79 1.17 12.18 -8.84
CA THR A 79 0.07 13.03 -9.29
C THR A 79 -1.29 12.50 -8.85
N VAL A 80 -1.52 11.20 -9.02
CA VAL A 80 -2.75 10.54 -8.56
C VAL A 80 -2.91 10.70 -7.05
N ILE A 81 -1.87 10.42 -6.25
CA ILE A 81 -1.89 10.61 -4.79
C ILE A 81 -2.24 12.06 -4.42
N ASN A 82 -1.62 13.03 -5.10
CA ASN A 82 -1.89 14.44 -4.89
C ASN A 82 -3.34 14.83 -5.23
N ASN A 83 -3.90 14.29 -6.32
CA ASN A 83 -5.29 14.56 -6.70
C ASN A 83 -6.29 13.91 -5.74
N LEU A 84 -6.02 12.68 -5.28
CA LEU A 84 -6.80 12.01 -4.24
C LEU A 84 -6.80 12.83 -2.93
N ARG A 85 -5.63 13.32 -2.51
CA ARG A 85 -5.49 14.18 -1.34
C ARG A 85 -6.31 15.46 -1.45
N LYS A 86 -6.30 16.13 -2.61
CA LYS A 86 -7.11 17.32 -2.89
C LYS A 86 -8.62 17.05 -2.83
N LYS A 87 -9.04 15.82 -3.12
CA LYS A 87 -10.43 15.35 -3.05
C LYS A 87 -10.77 14.75 -1.68
N HIS A 88 -9.91 14.89 -0.67
CA HIS A 88 -10.05 14.26 0.64
C HIS A 88 -10.27 12.74 0.60
N THR A 89 -9.74 12.08 -0.44
CA THR A 89 -9.76 10.63 -0.57
C THR A 89 -8.44 10.08 -0.02
N PRO A 90 -8.44 9.42 1.14
CA PRO A 90 -7.19 9.03 1.79
C PRO A 90 -6.61 7.77 1.12
N VAL A 91 -5.28 7.74 1.00
CA VAL A 91 -4.52 6.55 0.59
C VAL A 91 -4.18 5.78 1.85
N ALA A 92 -4.52 4.50 1.90
CA ALA A 92 -4.33 3.67 3.09
C ALA A 92 -2.86 3.30 3.31
N ALA A 93 -2.15 3.00 2.23
CA ALA A 93 -0.72 2.77 2.28
C ALA A 93 -0.05 3.06 0.94
N GLN A 94 1.26 3.34 0.99
CA GLN A 94 2.10 3.50 -0.19
C GLN A 94 3.48 2.91 0.06
N PHE A 95 4.11 2.39 -0.99
CA PHE A 95 5.46 1.87 -0.93
C PHE A 95 6.20 2.16 -2.24
N PHE A 96 7.26 2.96 -2.15
CA PHE A 96 8.14 3.29 -3.27
C PHE A 96 9.41 2.44 -3.20
N ILE A 97 9.70 1.71 -4.29
CA ILE A 97 10.89 0.87 -4.40
C ILE A 97 11.96 1.64 -5.17
N SER A 98 13.17 1.70 -4.62
CA SER A 98 14.32 2.34 -5.28
C SER A 98 15.62 1.66 -4.92
N ARG A 99 16.40 1.28 -5.93
CA ARG A 99 17.75 0.73 -5.75
C ARG A 99 18.72 1.68 -5.05
N ASN A 100 18.41 2.97 -5.01
CA ASN A 100 19.22 3.95 -4.28
C ASN A 100 18.89 3.98 -2.78
N ILE A 101 17.87 3.24 -2.34
CA ILE A 101 17.39 3.20 -0.96
C ILE A 101 17.34 1.73 -0.53
N PRO A 102 18.41 1.20 0.07
CA PRO A 102 18.56 -0.22 0.37
C PRO A 102 17.38 -0.84 1.13
N GLU A 103 16.76 -0.09 2.04
CA GLU A 103 15.61 -0.57 2.81
C GLU A 103 14.36 -0.82 1.96
N THR A 104 14.21 -0.14 0.82
CA THR A 104 13.04 -0.28 -0.05
C THR A 104 13.15 -1.42 -1.05
N ILE A 105 14.35 -1.98 -1.23
CA ILE A 105 14.57 -3.17 -2.07
C ILE A 105 14.56 -4.48 -1.27
N ASP A 106 14.43 -4.41 0.06
CA ASP A 106 14.23 -5.58 0.91
C ASP A 106 12.74 -5.99 0.89
N PRO A 107 12.38 -7.11 0.23
CA PRO A 107 10.99 -7.55 0.15
C PRO A 107 10.37 -7.85 1.51
N ASN A 108 11.17 -8.16 2.53
CA ASN A 108 10.69 -8.44 3.89
C ASN A 108 10.19 -7.17 4.61
N LYS A 109 10.54 -5.99 4.10
CA LYS A 109 10.11 -4.71 4.68
C LYS A 109 8.80 -4.20 4.10
N ILE A 110 8.32 -4.74 2.98
CA ILE A 110 7.13 -4.24 2.29
C ILE A 110 5.87 -4.41 3.15
N ILE A 111 5.61 -5.65 3.62
CA ILE A 111 4.42 -5.94 4.42
C ILE A 111 4.40 -5.19 5.76
N PRO A 112 5.47 -5.22 6.58
CA PRO A 112 5.49 -4.47 7.84
C PRO A 112 5.31 -2.96 7.63
N THR A 113 5.89 -2.40 6.56
CA THR A 113 5.74 -0.96 6.25
C THR A 113 4.32 -0.62 5.83
N ILE A 114 3.65 -1.49 5.07
CA ILE A 114 2.24 -1.31 4.73
C ILE A 114 1.38 -1.46 6.00
N ALA A 115 1.64 -2.47 6.84
CA ALA A 115 0.91 -2.70 8.09
C ALA A 115 0.96 -1.49 9.03
N GLN A 116 2.15 -0.88 9.21
CA GLN A 116 2.31 0.34 10.00
C GLN A 116 1.49 1.52 9.43
N GLN A 117 1.36 1.63 8.11
CA GLN A 117 0.51 2.66 7.50
C GLN A 117 -0.98 2.34 7.68
N LEU A 118 -1.38 1.07 7.58
CA LEU A 118 -2.77 0.63 7.80
C LEU A 118 -3.22 0.85 9.24
N SER A 119 -2.36 0.62 10.24
CA SER A 119 -2.68 0.91 11.64
C SER A 119 -2.90 2.41 11.86
N ALA A 120 -2.05 3.25 11.28
CA ALA A 120 -2.24 4.70 11.32
C ALA A 120 -3.49 5.18 10.55
N PHE A 121 -3.94 4.41 9.55
CA PHE A 121 -5.12 4.71 8.74
C PHE A 121 -6.43 4.36 9.44
N SER A 122 -6.49 3.26 10.18
CA SER A 122 -7.73 2.78 10.81
C SER A 122 -7.49 2.24 12.23
N PRO A 123 -8.25 2.73 13.24
CA PRO A 123 -8.20 2.19 14.59
C PRO A 123 -8.44 0.68 14.66
N ALA A 124 -9.36 0.17 13.83
CA ALA A 124 -9.66 -1.26 13.82
C ALA A 124 -8.49 -2.09 13.25
N ALA A 125 -7.75 -1.55 12.28
CA ALA A 125 -6.51 -2.17 11.81
C ALA A 125 -5.40 -2.08 12.86
N ALA A 126 -5.30 -0.97 13.59
CA ALA A 126 -4.35 -0.84 14.69
C ALA A 126 -4.57 -1.91 15.75
N HIS A 127 -5.82 -2.13 16.16
CA HIS A 127 -6.17 -3.15 17.13
C HIS A 127 -5.74 -4.56 16.68
N ILE A 128 -6.12 -4.98 15.47
CA ILE A 128 -5.76 -6.30 14.91
C ILE A 128 -4.24 -6.47 14.82
N ILE A 129 -3.52 -5.46 14.34
CA ILE A 129 -2.06 -5.52 14.20
C ILE A 129 -1.41 -5.57 15.60
N CYS A 130 -1.93 -4.82 16.57
CA CYS A 130 -1.47 -4.85 17.95
C CYS A 130 -1.60 -6.26 18.56
N GLU A 131 -2.73 -6.93 18.39
CA GLU A 131 -2.95 -8.31 18.87
C GLU A 131 -1.98 -9.31 18.23
N VAL A 132 -1.75 -9.20 16.92
CA VAL A 132 -0.77 -10.02 16.21
C VAL A 132 0.63 -9.82 16.79
N LEU A 133 1.06 -8.57 16.97
CA LEU A 133 2.41 -8.27 17.48
C LEU A 133 2.59 -8.63 18.96
N ASN A 134 1.54 -8.54 19.77
CA ASN A 134 1.56 -9.06 21.15
C ASN A 134 1.78 -10.58 21.22
N SER A 135 1.38 -11.31 20.17
CA SER A 135 1.61 -12.75 20.04
C SER A 135 2.98 -13.11 19.45
N GLY A 136 3.75 -12.09 19.03
CA GLY A 136 5.05 -12.23 18.37
C GLY A 136 5.00 -11.91 16.88
N PHE A 137 6.10 -11.35 16.36
CA PHE A 137 6.20 -10.99 14.94
C PHE A 137 6.12 -12.23 14.04
N PRO A 138 5.23 -12.28 13.04
CA PRO A 138 5.12 -13.43 12.15
C PRO A 138 6.40 -13.67 11.33
N THR A 139 6.90 -14.90 11.35
CA THR A 139 8.23 -15.22 10.80
C THR A 139 8.20 -15.58 9.33
N SER A 140 7.10 -16.17 8.85
CA SER A 140 6.94 -16.52 7.45
C SER A 140 6.25 -15.42 6.63
N GLN A 141 6.60 -15.34 5.35
CA GLN A 141 5.98 -14.40 4.42
C GLN A 141 4.45 -14.61 4.32
N GLU A 142 3.99 -15.86 4.35
CA GLU A 142 2.56 -16.19 4.30
C GLU A 142 1.80 -15.74 5.55
N GLU A 143 2.37 -15.94 6.74
CA GLU A 143 1.76 -15.47 7.99
C GLU A 143 1.70 -13.94 8.03
N GLN A 144 2.78 -13.25 7.62
CA GLN A 144 2.77 -11.78 7.56
C GLN A 144 1.68 -11.28 6.62
N VAL A 145 1.48 -11.93 5.47
CA VAL A 145 0.42 -11.55 4.53
C VAL A 145 -0.96 -11.71 5.14
N LYS A 146 -1.22 -12.85 5.80
CA LYS A 146 -2.52 -13.10 6.42
C LYS A 146 -2.77 -12.15 7.59
N ALA A 147 -1.80 -12.04 8.51
CA ALA A 147 -1.97 -11.39 9.80
C ALA A 147 -1.73 -9.87 9.76
N LEU A 148 -0.75 -9.40 8.98
CA LEU A 148 -0.36 -7.97 8.94
C LEU A 148 -0.93 -7.22 7.73
N LEU A 149 -1.44 -7.92 6.71
CA LEU A 149 -2.01 -7.29 5.51
C LEU A 149 -3.49 -7.63 5.29
N LEU A 150 -3.83 -8.90 5.09
CA LEU A 150 -5.19 -9.31 4.73
C LEU A 150 -6.21 -9.03 5.84
N ALA A 151 -5.97 -9.52 7.06
CA ALA A 151 -6.90 -9.33 8.18
C ALA A 151 -7.12 -7.83 8.51
N PRO A 152 -6.07 -6.98 8.60
CA PRO A 152 -6.27 -5.54 8.78
C PRO A 152 -7.06 -4.89 7.63
N ILE A 153 -6.77 -5.24 6.38
CA ILE A 153 -7.53 -4.71 5.22
C ILE A 153 -9.00 -5.11 5.30
N GLN A 154 -9.31 -6.37 5.63
CA GLN A 154 -10.69 -6.83 5.76
C GLN A 154 -11.45 -6.05 6.82
N GLU A 155 -10.80 -5.72 7.94
CA GLU A 155 -11.40 -4.91 8.98
C GLU A 155 -11.65 -3.47 8.53
N ILE A 156 -10.67 -2.86 7.85
CA ILE A 156 -10.82 -1.52 7.26
C ILE A 156 -12.01 -1.49 6.30
N CYS A 157 -12.16 -2.51 5.46
CA CYS A 157 -13.19 -2.55 4.44
C CYS A 157 -14.63 -2.56 4.98
N LYS A 158 -14.83 -2.85 6.27
CA LYS A 158 -16.15 -2.77 6.93
C LYS A 158 -16.60 -1.33 7.17
N SER A 159 -15.65 -0.40 7.30
CA SER A 159 -15.89 0.99 7.70
C SER A 159 -15.51 2.02 6.64
N TYR A 160 -14.80 1.60 5.59
CA TYR A 160 -14.32 2.49 4.53
C TYR A 160 -14.84 2.06 3.16
N ASP A 161 -15.36 3.01 2.39
CA ASP A 161 -15.86 2.75 1.03
C ASP A 161 -14.76 2.30 0.04
N ARG A 162 -13.50 2.62 0.36
CA ARG A 162 -12.31 2.28 -0.43
C ARG A 162 -11.06 2.14 0.43
N VAL A 163 -10.23 1.15 0.09
CA VAL A 163 -8.88 0.97 0.62
C VAL A 163 -7.90 1.00 -0.55
N ILE A 164 -7.11 2.07 -0.64
CA ILE A 164 -6.18 2.31 -1.75
C ILE A 164 -4.75 2.07 -1.28
N ILE A 165 -4.03 1.19 -1.96
CA ILE A 165 -2.62 0.87 -1.71
C ILE A 165 -1.82 1.08 -3.00
N LEU A 166 -0.73 1.86 -2.94
CA LEU A 166 0.12 2.10 -4.11
C LEU A 166 1.51 1.48 -3.92
N ILE A 167 1.99 0.75 -4.93
CA ILE A 167 3.34 0.16 -4.95
C ILE A 167 4.02 0.58 -6.25
N ASP A 168 5.10 1.36 -6.15
CA ASP A 168 5.80 1.90 -7.31
C ASP A 168 7.15 1.23 -7.54
N ALA A 169 7.47 1.05 -8.83
CA ALA A 169 8.72 0.49 -9.34
C ALA A 169 8.98 -0.96 -8.86
N LEU A 170 7.96 -1.82 -8.94
CA LEU A 170 8.04 -3.22 -8.53
C LEU A 170 9.19 -3.98 -9.23
N ASP A 171 9.54 -3.60 -10.47
CA ASP A 171 10.66 -4.17 -11.22
C ASP A 171 12.02 -3.97 -10.54
N GLU A 172 12.17 -2.97 -9.66
CA GLU A 172 13.43 -2.70 -8.97
C GLU A 172 13.78 -3.76 -7.90
N LEU A 173 12.82 -4.62 -7.52
CA LEU A 173 13.05 -5.81 -6.68
C LEU A 173 13.71 -6.98 -7.42
N GLN A 174 13.85 -6.89 -8.75
CA GLN A 174 14.45 -7.95 -9.57
C GLN A 174 13.79 -9.31 -9.31
N ASN A 175 14.55 -10.32 -8.88
CA ASN A 175 14.08 -11.68 -8.62
C ASN A 175 12.97 -11.74 -7.56
N ALA A 176 12.91 -10.78 -6.63
CA ALA A 176 11.88 -10.72 -5.59
C ALA A 176 10.56 -10.07 -6.08
N ALA A 177 10.53 -9.44 -7.26
CA ALA A 177 9.31 -8.82 -7.80
C ALA A 177 8.19 -9.86 -7.97
N LYS A 178 8.54 -11.05 -8.46
CA LYS A 178 7.59 -12.14 -8.70
C LYS A 178 6.99 -12.68 -7.39
N SER A 179 7.78 -12.81 -6.33
CA SER A 179 7.27 -13.30 -5.04
C SER A 179 6.35 -12.28 -4.38
N VAL A 180 6.68 -10.99 -4.46
CA VAL A 180 5.81 -9.90 -3.99
C VAL A 180 4.53 -9.80 -4.81
N LEU A 181 4.60 -9.98 -6.13
CA LEU A 181 3.40 -10.03 -6.95
C LEU A 181 2.53 -11.25 -6.60
N GLN A 182 3.13 -12.43 -6.46
CA GLN A 182 2.42 -13.64 -6.03
C GLN A 182 1.77 -13.45 -4.67
N MET A 183 2.45 -12.82 -3.73
CA MET A 183 1.93 -12.44 -2.43
C MET A 183 0.67 -11.55 -2.56
N LEU A 184 0.74 -10.46 -3.34
CA LEU A 184 -0.41 -9.58 -3.58
C LEU A 184 -1.55 -10.30 -4.31
N LEU A 185 -1.22 -11.29 -5.15
CA LEU A 185 -2.18 -12.11 -5.89
C LEU A 185 -2.77 -13.27 -5.07
N GLN A 186 -2.08 -13.78 -4.05
CA GLN A 186 -2.62 -14.77 -3.11
C GLN A 186 -3.76 -14.17 -2.27
N ILE A 187 -3.70 -12.85 -2.06
CA ILE A 187 -4.79 -12.05 -1.50
C ILE A 187 -5.91 -11.88 -2.53
N ALA A 188 -5.60 -11.88 -3.83
CA ALA A 188 -6.57 -11.83 -4.92
C ALA A 188 -7.23 -13.21 -5.18
N PRO A 189 -8.42 -13.27 -5.80
CA PRO A 189 -9.56 -14.11 -5.40
C PRO A 189 -9.50 -15.61 -5.76
N LYS A 190 -8.37 -16.30 -5.52
CA LYS A 190 -8.29 -17.76 -5.62
C LYS A 190 -8.22 -18.50 -4.28
N GLY A 191 -8.45 -17.81 -3.16
CA GLY A 191 -8.56 -18.48 -1.85
C GLY A 191 -8.76 -17.56 -0.65
N CYS A 192 -8.47 -16.26 -0.78
CA CYS A 192 -8.72 -15.26 0.27
C CYS A 192 -9.73 -14.23 -0.25
N ASN A 193 -10.85 -14.03 0.45
CA ASN A 193 -11.87 -13.04 0.09
C ASN A 193 -11.35 -11.62 0.36
N LEU A 194 -10.64 -11.03 -0.60
CA LEU A 194 -10.34 -9.60 -0.56
C LEU A 194 -11.63 -8.82 -0.87
N PRO A 195 -12.02 -7.86 -0.02
CA PRO A 195 -13.23 -7.09 -0.25
C PRO A 195 -13.19 -6.28 -1.56
N ASN A 196 -14.34 -6.13 -2.22
CA ASN A 196 -14.47 -5.46 -3.51
C ASN A 196 -14.10 -3.96 -3.49
N ASN A 197 -13.90 -3.36 -2.31
CA ASN A 197 -13.47 -1.98 -2.10
C ASN A 197 -11.94 -1.82 -1.97
N VAL A 198 -11.14 -2.90 -2.10
CA VAL A 198 -9.67 -2.82 -2.09
C VAL A 198 -9.12 -2.57 -3.50
N ARG A 199 -8.20 -1.61 -3.61
CA ARG A 199 -7.58 -1.17 -4.86
C ARG A 199 -6.07 -1.04 -4.70
N PHE A 200 -5.32 -1.79 -5.49
CA PHE A 200 -3.88 -1.68 -5.65
C PHE A 200 -3.54 -0.96 -6.94
N VAL A 201 -2.67 0.05 -6.88
CA VAL A 201 -2.03 0.64 -8.06
C VAL A 201 -0.57 0.21 -8.04
N ILE A 202 -0.15 -0.52 -9.06
CA ILE A 202 1.21 -1.06 -9.15
C ILE A 202 1.89 -0.47 -10.39
N THR A 203 3.16 -0.08 -10.28
CA THR A 203 3.96 0.25 -11.46
C THR A 203 5.15 -0.67 -11.65
N SER A 204 5.49 -0.96 -12.91
CA SER A 204 6.73 -1.66 -13.25
C SER A 204 7.18 -1.33 -14.67
N ARG A 205 8.40 -1.76 -15.03
CA ARG A 205 8.79 -1.92 -16.44
C ARG A 205 8.07 -3.12 -17.07
N PRO A 206 7.85 -3.11 -18.40
CA PRO A 206 7.54 -4.34 -19.12
C PRO A 206 8.72 -5.31 -19.01
N GLU A 207 8.42 -6.59 -18.82
CA GLU A 207 9.40 -7.69 -18.94
C GLU A 207 9.78 -7.93 -20.40
#